data_AF-A0AAD0YSE4-F1
#
_entry.id   AF-A0AAD0YSE4-F1
#
_cell.length_a   1.000
_cell.length_b   1.000
_cell.length_c   1.000
_cell.angle_alpha   90.00
_cell.angle_beta   90.00
_cell.angle_gamma   90.00
#
_symmetry.space_group_name_H-M   'P 1'
#
loop_
_entity.id
_entity.type
_entity.pdbx_description
1 polymer ?
#
loop_
_entity_poly.entity_id
_entity_poly.type
_entity_poly.pdbx_seq_one_letter_code
_entity_poly.pdbx_strand_id
1 'polypeptide(L)'
;MIFDKLINYLKLDKQEFIFQFNSHPNYPSALAFSDTLNFLGVKNDAYQLDKEYWDELPEEFIAIVDNSFSLVKKSGSNYSVYSEKAKTLDKEELYKNSTDFVLLFEKTENAENKATFNFKPILYAVFAVILIYSFIYQEPLEALFNLLSLAGVYISLELFNQKFGNTSSVIGSICGATPAAQTANSCDRIIKQDKTSILGLKFSDFSLIYFIGLAILGLFLPATAYIVKGFTFVSILAIGYSLYIQAFVEKTFCRVCLLIISILVGQLIISAFFFQNLSFGIGALLLTVILWAVIFSAVMYSNTLLEQKEELQKSNAKNLRFKRNYELFKSQLLEKDKIEFQDTETFSVGKKDARLRISIISNPYCGFCKDGHKLAESLLKKYPEDVSLQMRFNYTPERSNEKYNALISDLTYIYNNKTEKEFLHAVEEWFETRDENKVNILSGGVVTSENMDSLVQMSVENSNAGLNFTPILVINGYQFPEKYDREDISFFVDELIEDEEI
;
A
#
# COMPACT_ATOMS: atom_id res chain seq x y z
N MET A 1 11.19 0.44 -11.91
CA MET A 1 12.00 -0.53 -11.14
C MET A 1 11.13 -1.74 -10.85
N ILE A 2 11.63 -2.96 -11.06
CA ILE A 2 10.87 -4.20 -10.89
C ILE A 2 11.45 -4.93 -9.69
N PHE A 3 10.65 -5.06 -8.64
CA PHE A 3 11.09 -5.61 -7.35
C PHE A 3 10.58 -7.04 -7.10
N ASP A 4 9.86 -7.64 -8.05
CA ASP A 4 9.04 -8.83 -7.82
C ASP A 4 9.79 -10.01 -7.19
N LYS A 5 10.99 -10.34 -7.67
CA LYS A 5 11.77 -11.43 -7.10
C LYS A 5 12.30 -11.11 -5.71
N LEU A 6 12.71 -9.86 -5.50
CA LEU A 6 13.23 -9.39 -4.22
C LEU A 6 12.13 -9.36 -3.16
N ILE A 7 10.97 -8.77 -3.48
CA ILE A 7 9.76 -8.76 -2.64
C ILE A 7 9.32 -10.18 -2.31
N ASN A 8 9.24 -11.08 -3.30
CA ASN A 8 8.88 -12.47 -3.06
C ASN A 8 9.91 -13.19 -2.18
N TYR A 9 11.19 -12.91 -2.37
CA TYR A 9 12.27 -13.50 -1.58
C TYR A 9 12.19 -13.06 -0.11
N LEU A 10 11.94 -11.77 0.11
CA LEU A 10 11.75 -11.16 1.43
C LEU A 10 10.34 -11.41 2.01
N LYS A 11 9.46 -12.10 1.27
CA LYS A 11 8.07 -12.40 1.64
C LYS A 11 7.25 -11.16 2.01
N LEU A 12 7.48 -10.07 1.28
CA LEU A 12 6.81 -8.79 1.49
C LEU A 12 5.49 -8.69 0.70
N ASP A 13 4.53 -7.94 1.21
CA ASP A 13 3.35 -7.57 0.43
C ASP A 13 3.76 -6.63 -0.70
N LYS A 14 3.58 -7.08 -1.95
CA LYS A 14 3.99 -6.32 -3.14
C LYS A 14 3.25 -4.98 -3.26
N GLN A 15 1.96 -4.95 -2.93
CA GLN A 15 1.17 -3.73 -3.10
C GLN A 15 1.56 -2.69 -2.06
N GLU A 16 1.74 -3.11 -0.81
CA GLU A 16 2.18 -2.27 0.29
C GLU A 16 3.60 -1.75 0.06
N PHE A 17 4.55 -2.61 -0.35
CA PHE A 17 5.90 -2.19 -0.69
C PHE A 17 5.90 -1.11 -1.77
N ILE A 18 5.19 -1.35 -2.89
CA ILE A 18 5.14 -0.39 -3.99
C ILE A 18 4.48 0.92 -3.53
N PHE A 19 3.44 0.87 -2.71
CA PHE A 19 2.77 2.05 -2.18
C PHE A 19 3.70 2.86 -1.29
N GLN A 20 4.31 2.24 -0.27
CA GLN A 20 5.20 2.92 0.66
C GLN A 20 6.41 3.50 -0.06
N PHE A 21 7.07 2.72 -0.93
CA PHE A 21 8.21 3.17 -1.71
C PHE A 21 7.87 4.37 -2.60
N ASN A 22 6.73 4.33 -3.33
CA ASN A 22 6.32 5.44 -4.20
C ASN A 22 5.86 6.67 -3.42
N SER A 23 5.37 6.49 -2.19
CA SER A 23 4.94 7.58 -1.31
C SER A 23 6.08 8.24 -0.53
N HIS A 24 7.29 7.68 -0.61
CA HIS A 24 8.47 8.19 0.10
C HIS A 24 8.93 9.54 -0.47
N PRO A 25 9.25 10.55 0.38
CA PRO A 25 9.70 11.89 -0.06
C PRO A 25 10.88 11.81 -1.04
N ASN A 26 11.84 10.94 -0.73
CA ASN A 26 13.07 10.74 -1.50
C ASN A 26 12.95 9.75 -2.67
N TYR A 27 11.73 9.30 -3.05
CA TYR A 27 11.56 8.42 -4.21
C TYR A 27 12.18 9.01 -5.50
N PRO A 28 12.92 8.23 -6.32
CA PRO A 28 13.21 6.79 -6.20
C PRO A 28 14.63 6.48 -5.68
N SER A 29 15.02 7.00 -4.50
CA SER A 29 16.36 6.82 -3.94
C SER A 29 16.57 5.48 -3.21
N ALA A 30 17.84 5.16 -2.90
CA ALA A 30 18.21 4.05 -2.05
C ALA A 30 17.74 4.20 -0.60
N LEU A 31 17.67 5.44 -0.09
CA LEU A 31 17.09 5.76 1.21
C LEU A 31 15.61 5.35 1.24
N ALA A 32 14.83 5.76 0.23
CA ALA A 32 13.42 5.36 0.12
C ALA A 32 13.24 3.83 0.12
N PHE A 33 14.17 3.11 -0.50
CA PHE A 33 14.15 1.65 -0.56
C PHE A 33 14.46 1.03 0.82
N SER A 34 15.52 1.49 1.48
CA SER A 34 15.92 1.11 2.85
C SER A 34 14.80 1.33 3.86
N ASP A 35 14.21 2.52 3.88
CA ASP A 35 13.18 2.90 4.85
C ASP A 35 11.89 2.12 4.64
N THR A 36 11.54 1.85 3.38
CA THR A 36 10.39 1.00 3.05
C THR A 36 10.58 -0.44 3.55
N LEU A 37 11.79 -0.99 3.43
CA LEU A 37 12.10 -2.31 3.97
C LEU A 37 12.00 -2.32 5.50
N ASN A 38 12.57 -1.32 6.17
CA ASN A 38 12.49 -1.16 7.63
C ASN A 38 11.02 -1.06 8.10
N PHE A 39 10.20 -0.26 7.40
CA PHE A 39 8.77 -0.13 7.68
C PHE A 39 8.02 -1.47 7.58
N LEU A 40 8.40 -2.32 6.62
CA LEU A 40 7.81 -3.65 6.43
C LEU A 40 8.43 -4.73 7.34
N GLY A 41 9.28 -4.33 8.30
CA GLY A 41 9.88 -5.22 9.28
C GLY A 41 11.15 -5.93 8.80
N VAL A 42 11.72 -5.53 7.66
CA VAL A 42 13.03 -6.01 7.19
C VAL A 42 14.08 -5.00 7.62
N LYS A 43 14.67 -5.24 8.79
CA LYS A 43 15.78 -4.44 9.31
C LYS A 43 16.94 -4.46 8.34
N ASN A 44 17.47 -3.29 8.03
CA ASN A 44 18.57 -3.18 7.09
C ASN A 44 19.45 -1.95 7.34
N ASP A 45 20.70 -2.08 6.91
CA ASP A 45 21.73 -1.05 6.97
C ASP A 45 22.31 -0.84 5.57
N ALA A 46 22.35 0.42 5.14
CA ALA A 46 22.84 0.83 3.85
C ALA A 46 24.27 1.40 3.94
N TYR A 47 25.15 0.94 3.06
CA TYR A 47 26.56 1.34 3.00
C TYR A 47 26.97 1.69 1.59
N GLN A 48 27.94 2.60 1.48
CA GLN A 48 28.73 2.79 0.28
C GLN A 48 30.11 2.15 0.51
N LEU A 49 30.38 1.05 -0.18
CA LEU A 49 31.57 0.23 0.03
C LEU A 49 32.32 0.05 -1.29
N ASP A 50 33.61 0.38 -1.26
CA ASP A 50 34.51 0.08 -2.37
C ASP A 50 34.54 -1.42 -2.65
N LYS A 51 34.66 -1.78 -3.94
CA LYS A 51 34.60 -3.17 -4.41
C LYS A 51 35.62 -4.10 -3.76
N GLU A 52 36.73 -3.55 -3.27
CA GLU A 52 37.78 -4.30 -2.58
C GLU A 52 37.26 -4.98 -1.30
N TYR A 53 36.28 -4.38 -0.63
CA TYR A 53 35.69 -4.92 0.60
C TYR A 53 34.51 -5.88 0.36
N TRP A 54 34.08 -6.07 -0.90
CA TRP A 54 32.90 -6.89 -1.20
C TRP A 54 33.12 -8.39 -0.90
N ASP A 55 34.38 -8.84 -0.83
CA ASP A 55 34.71 -10.20 -0.41
C ASP A 55 34.33 -10.46 1.07
N GLU A 56 34.29 -9.42 1.90
CA GLU A 56 33.96 -9.50 3.34
C GLU A 56 32.45 -9.45 3.62
N LEU A 57 31.64 -9.09 2.61
CA LEU A 57 30.18 -9.05 2.74
C LEU A 57 29.59 -10.41 3.12
N PRO A 58 28.42 -10.45 3.78
CA PRO A 58 27.73 -11.71 4.05
C PRO A 58 27.38 -12.48 2.77
N GLU A 59 26.93 -13.73 2.94
CA GLU A 59 26.52 -14.58 1.82
C GLU A 59 25.42 -13.96 0.95
N GLU A 60 24.55 -13.16 1.56
CA GLU A 60 23.45 -12.48 0.90
C GLU A 60 23.44 -10.99 1.25
N PHE A 61 23.33 -10.15 0.23
CA PHE A 61 23.20 -8.70 0.38
C PHE A 61 22.39 -8.14 -0.78
N ILE A 62 21.92 -6.91 -0.67
CA ILE A 62 21.26 -6.19 -1.76
C ILE A 62 22.24 -5.18 -2.34
N ALA A 63 22.31 -5.08 -3.66
CA ALA A 63 23.10 -4.08 -4.36
C ALA A 63 22.32 -3.53 -5.56
N ILE A 64 22.76 -2.39 -6.10
CA ILE A 64 22.24 -1.89 -7.38
C ILE A 64 23.10 -2.48 -8.49
N VAL A 65 22.52 -3.41 -9.24
CA VAL A 65 23.14 -4.10 -10.39
C VAL A 65 22.30 -3.77 -11.63
N ASP A 66 22.93 -3.37 -12.74
CA ASP A 66 22.23 -2.94 -13.97
C ASP A 66 21.13 -1.88 -13.70
N ASN A 67 21.40 -0.90 -12.82
CA ASN A 67 20.43 0.13 -12.37
C ASN A 67 19.17 -0.41 -11.66
N SER A 68 19.21 -1.62 -11.09
CA SER A 68 18.11 -2.19 -10.31
C SER A 68 18.59 -2.72 -8.96
N PHE A 69 17.81 -2.48 -7.90
CA PHE A 69 17.99 -3.16 -6.62
C PHE A 69 17.84 -4.67 -6.82
N SER A 70 18.85 -5.40 -6.40
CA SER A 70 19.03 -6.82 -6.72
C SER A 70 19.59 -7.55 -5.52
N LEU A 71 19.05 -8.73 -5.23
CA LEU A 71 19.63 -9.63 -4.23
C LEU A 71 20.84 -10.32 -4.84
N VAL A 72 22.00 -10.20 -4.21
CA VAL A 72 23.24 -10.86 -4.60
C VAL A 72 23.50 -11.98 -3.60
N LYS A 73 23.75 -13.20 -4.10
CA LYS A 73 24.14 -14.36 -3.30
C LYS A 73 25.51 -14.89 -3.72
N LYS A 74 26.40 -15.08 -2.77
CA LYS A 74 27.69 -15.75 -2.99
C LYS A 74 27.47 -17.25 -3.27
N SER A 75 28.09 -17.77 -4.32
CA SER A 75 28.01 -19.18 -4.71
C SER A 75 29.40 -19.67 -5.14
N GLY A 76 30.29 -19.89 -4.17
CA GLY A 76 31.68 -20.25 -4.43
C GLY A 76 32.44 -19.08 -5.07
N SER A 77 32.97 -19.27 -6.28
CA SER A 77 33.70 -18.23 -7.03
C SER A 77 32.80 -17.24 -7.78
N ASN A 78 31.49 -17.49 -7.82
CA ASN A 78 30.54 -16.75 -8.63
C ASN A 78 29.43 -16.14 -7.76
N TYR A 79 28.71 -15.18 -8.33
CA TYR A 79 27.62 -14.47 -7.68
C TYR A 79 26.30 -14.72 -8.42
N SER A 80 25.28 -15.17 -7.69
CA SER A 80 23.92 -15.26 -8.21
C SER A 80 23.19 -13.95 -7.93
N VAL A 81 22.89 -13.20 -8.98
CA VAL A 81 22.16 -11.94 -8.91
C VAL A 81 20.69 -12.18 -9.25
N TYR A 82 19.82 -11.90 -8.30
CA TYR A 82 18.38 -11.99 -8.42
C TYR A 82 17.79 -10.58 -8.50
N SER A 83 17.69 -10.11 -9.75
CA SER A 83 16.99 -8.88 -10.11
C SER A 83 15.67 -9.23 -10.82
N GLU A 84 15.50 -8.87 -12.08
CA GLU A 84 14.45 -9.32 -12.98
C GLU A 84 14.64 -10.79 -13.39
N LYS A 85 15.89 -11.16 -13.73
CA LYS A 85 16.32 -12.51 -14.08
C LYS A 85 17.35 -12.98 -13.06
N ALA A 86 17.36 -14.28 -12.79
CA ALA A 86 18.48 -14.86 -12.06
C ALA A 86 19.63 -14.94 -13.07
N LYS A 87 20.71 -14.20 -12.81
CA LYS A 87 21.95 -14.27 -13.59
C LYS A 87 23.04 -14.77 -12.68
N THR A 88 23.89 -15.64 -13.19
CA THR A 88 25.15 -15.97 -12.52
C THR A 88 26.21 -15.10 -13.17
N LEU A 89 26.82 -14.21 -12.38
CA LEU A 89 27.91 -13.36 -12.81
C LEU A 89 29.20 -13.83 -12.12
N ASP A 90 30.33 -13.68 -12.79
CA ASP A 90 31.61 -13.75 -12.10
C ASP A 90 31.88 -12.45 -11.32
N LYS A 91 32.98 -12.42 -10.56
CA LYS A 91 33.35 -11.28 -9.72
C LYS A 91 33.59 -10.01 -10.54
N GLU A 92 34.30 -10.11 -11.65
CA GLU A 92 34.65 -8.95 -12.49
C GLU A 92 33.41 -8.34 -13.16
N GLU A 93 32.53 -9.20 -13.66
CA GLU A 93 31.27 -8.80 -14.29
C GLU A 93 30.32 -8.16 -13.27
N LEU A 94 30.22 -8.71 -12.06
CA LEU A 94 29.43 -8.10 -10.99
C LEU A 94 29.96 -6.70 -10.65
N TYR A 95 31.27 -6.56 -10.43
CA TYR A 95 31.86 -5.28 -10.01
C TYR A 95 31.69 -4.19 -11.07
N LYS A 96 31.84 -4.56 -12.35
CA LYS A 96 31.63 -3.64 -13.48
C LYS A 96 30.18 -3.18 -13.62
N ASN A 97 29.22 -4.06 -13.35
CA ASN A 97 27.80 -3.80 -13.58
C ASN A 97 27.04 -3.35 -12.32
N SER A 98 27.74 -3.10 -11.21
CA SER A 98 27.14 -2.70 -9.95
C SER A 98 27.71 -1.40 -9.41
N THR A 99 26.87 -0.60 -8.75
CA THR A 99 27.33 0.59 -8.00
C THR A 99 27.99 0.19 -6.69
N ASP A 100 28.65 1.11 -5.99
CA ASP A 100 29.26 0.86 -4.67
C ASP A 100 28.23 0.78 -3.51
N PHE A 101 26.95 0.98 -3.80
CA PHE A 101 25.86 0.79 -2.85
C PHE A 101 25.66 -0.68 -2.49
N VAL A 102 25.67 -0.96 -1.20
CA VAL A 102 25.38 -2.27 -0.59
C VAL A 102 24.39 -2.07 0.55
N LEU A 103 23.41 -2.96 0.66
CA LEU A 103 22.44 -2.98 1.75
C LEU A 103 22.43 -4.36 2.39
N LEU A 104 22.76 -4.38 3.68
CA LEU A 104 22.75 -5.56 4.52
C LEU A 104 21.40 -5.65 5.20
N PHE A 105 20.82 -6.85 5.29
CA PHE A 105 19.48 -7.02 5.85
C PHE A 105 19.39 -8.25 6.74
N GLU A 106 18.57 -8.15 7.78
CA GLU A 106 18.23 -9.27 8.64
C GLU A 106 16.99 -9.98 8.08
N LYS A 107 17.05 -11.31 7.98
CA LYS A 107 15.86 -12.11 7.65
C LYS A 107 14.97 -12.20 8.88
N THR A 108 13.90 -11.41 8.91
CA THR A 108 12.84 -11.56 9.90
C THR A 108 11.89 -12.69 9.49
N GLU A 109 11.66 -13.66 10.38
CA GLU A 109 10.73 -14.78 10.14
C GLU A 109 9.25 -14.34 10.13
N ASN A 110 8.96 -13.13 10.64
CA ASN A 110 7.62 -12.64 10.96
C ASN A 110 7.15 -11.46 10.08
N ALA A 111 7.50 -11.42 8.79
CA ALA A 111 6.79 -10.52 7.87
C ALA A 111 5.33 -10.99 7.79
N GLU A 112 4.45 -10.35 8.55
CA GLU A 112 3.00 -10.64 8.57
C GLU A 112 2.41 -10.35 7.20
N ASN A 113 2.32 -11.40 6.37
CA ASN A 113 1.56 -11.34 5.13
C ASN A 113 0.09 -11.21 5.50
N LYS A 114 -0.46 -10.00 5.42
CA LYS A 114 -1.91 -9.81 5.43
C LYS A 114 -2.47 -10.62 4.27
N ALA A 115 -3.25 -11.66 4.60
CA ALA A 115 -3.82 -12.55 3.60
C ALA A 115 -4.71 -11.76 2.64
N THR A 116 -4.23 -11.54 1.42
CA THR A 116 -5.04 -10.98 0.35
C THR A 116 -5.98 -12.06 -0.16
N PHE A 117 -7.28 -11.73 -0.24
CA PHE A 117 -8.29 -12.68 -0.74
C PHE A 117 -8.03 -12.97 -2.22
N ASN A 118 -7.61 -14.20 -2.53
CA ASN A 118 -7.35 -14.62 -3.90
C ASN A 118 -8.64 -15.16 -4.53
N PHE A 119 -9.17 -14.47 -5.53
CA PHE A 119 -10.40 -14.85 -6.24
C PHE A 119 -10.21 -16.00 -7.25
N LYS A 120 -8.96 -16.38 -7.59
CA LYS A 120 -8.68 -17.41 -8.62
C LYS A 120 -9.23 -18.80 -8.30
N PRO A 121 -9.16 -19.32 -7.05
CA PRO A 121 -9.76 -20.62 -6.72
C PRO A 121 -11.27 -20.67 -6.94
N ILE A 122 -11.97 -19.59 -6.61
CA ILE A 122 -13.42 -19.47 -6.84
C ILE A 122 -13.71 -19.47 -8.34
N LEU A 123 -12.94 -18.71 -9.13
CA LEU A 123 -13.06 -18.68 -10.59
C LEU A 123 -12.88 -20.09 -11.20
N TYR A 124 -11.84 -20.82 -10.78
CA TYR A 124 -11.59 -22.18 -11.26
C TYR A 124 -12.66 -23.18 -10.83
N ALA A 125 -13.21 -23.03 -9.63
CA ALA A 125 -14.33 -23.86 -9.18
C ALA A 125 -15.58 -23.62 -10.06
N VAL A 126 -15.89 -22.36 -10.37
CA VAL A 126 -17.01 -22.02 -11.28
C VAL A 126 -16.77 -22.60 -12.67
N PHE A 127 -15.55 -22.48 -13.23
CA PHE A 127 -15.23 -23.06 -14.54
C PHE A 127 -15.35 -24.58 -14.54
N ALA A 128 -14.86 -25.25 -13.50
CA ALA A 128 -14.97 -26.70 -13.36
C ALA A 128 -16.43 -27.15 -13.33
N VAL A 129 -17.28 -26.47 -12.56
CA VAL A 129 -18.73 -26.78 -12.50
C VAL A 129 -19.39 -26.60 -13.87
N ILE A 130 -19.10 -25.50 -14.57
CA ILE A 130 -19.64 -25.26 -15.93
C ILE A 130 -19.20 -26.36 -16.91
N LEU A 131 -17.93 -26.76 -16.88
CA LEU A 131 -17.43 -27.80 -17.76
C LEU A 131 -18.03 -29.17 -17.43
N ILE A 132 -18.10 -29.54 -16.15
CA ILE A 132 -18.74 -30.81 -15.72
C ILE A 132 -20.19 -30.86 -16.19
N TYR A 133 -20.95 -29.77 -15.97
CA TYR A 133 -22.32 -29.67 -16.47
C TYR A 133 -22.38 -29.82 -18.00
N SER A 134 -21.50 -29.12 -18.73
CA SER A 134 -21.50 -29.17 -20.20
C SER A 134 -21.21 -30.58 -20.73
N PHE A 135 -20.22 -31.29 -20.18
CA PHE A 135 -19.87 -32.63 -20.65
C PHE A 135 -20.88 -33.72 -20.25
N ILE A 136 -21.69 -33.50 -19.20
CA ILE A 136 -22.72 -34.45 -18.77
C ILE A 136 -24.03 -34.26 -19.54
N TYR A 137 -24.42 -33.00 -19.79
CA TYR A 137 -25.77 -32.66 -20.25
C TYR A 137 -25.85 -32.12 -21.68
N GLN A 138 -24.73 -31.86 -22.34
CA GLN A 138 -24.69 -31.32 -23.70
C GLN A 138 -23.91 -32.23 -24.66
N GLU A 139 -24.11 -32.02 -25.95
CA GLU A 139 -23.36 -32.76 -26.97
C GLU A 139 -21.86 -32.42 -26.92
N PRO A 140 -20.95 -33.33 -27.31
CA PRO A 140 -19.50 -33.11 -27.19
C PRO A 140 -18.99 -31.82 -27.84
N LEU A 141 -19.60 -31.39 -28.94
CA LEU A 141 -19.23 -30.17 -29.65
C LEU A 141 -19.79 -28.90 -28.98
N GLU A 142 -20.93 -28.99 -28.29
CA GLU A 142 -21.47 -27.93 -27.44
C GLU A 142 -20.61 -27.76 -26.19
N ALA A 143 -20.18 -28.87 -25.58
CA ALA A 143 -19.23 -28.86 -24.48
C ALA A 143 -17.87 -28.27 -24.89
N LEU A 144 -17.38 -28.61 -26.09
CA LEU A 144 -16.16 -28.00 -26.65
C LEU A 144 -16.34 -26.50 -26.91
N PHE A 145 -17.52 -26.06 -27.37
CA PHE A 145 -17.84 -24.64 -27.52
C PHE A 145 -17.77 -23.89 -26.18
N ASN A 146 -18.28 -24.48 -25.11
CA ASN A 146 -18.22 -23.91 -23.77
C ASN A 146 -16.79 -23.86 -23.23
N LEU A 147 -15.98 -24.88 -23.50
CA LEU A 147 -14.55 -24.87 -23.17
C LEU A 147 -13.82 -23.70 -23.84
N LEU A 148 -14.05 -23.48 -25.14
CA LEU A 148 -13.50 -22.34 -25.87
C LEU A 148 -14.01 -21.01 -25.31
N SER A 149 -15.28 -20.93 -24.94
CA SER A 149 -15.88 -19.73 -24.32
C SER A 149 -15.20 -19.39 -22.99
N LEU A 150 -15.01 -20.37 -22.11
CA LEU A 150 -14.32 -20.19 -20.82
C LEU A 150 -12.85 -19.83 -20.99
N ALA A 151 -12.16 -20.43 -21.97
CA ALA A 151 -10.78 -20.03 -22.31
C ALA A 151 -10.72 -18.56 -22.74
N GLY A 152 -11.68 -18.12 -23.55
CA GLY A 152 -11.83 -16.73 -23.96
C GLY A 152 -12.14 -15.78 -22.78
N VAL A 153 -13.00 -16.19 -21.85
CA VAL A 153 -13.27 -15.45 -20.61
C VAL A 153 -11.99 -15.29 -19.80
N TYR A 154 -11.24 -16.38 -19.60
CA TYR A 154 -10.02 -16.36 -18.79
C TYR A 154 -8.97 -15.40 -19.37
N ILE A 155 -8.69 -15.52 -20.66
CA ILE A 155 -7.69 -14.67 -21.33
C ILE A 155 -8.13 -13.20 -21.31
N SER A 156 -9.42 -12.94 -21.57
CA SER A 156 -9.95 -11.57 -21.56
C SER A 156 -9.97 -10.96 -20.16
N LEU A 157 -10.21 -11.76 -19.12
CA LEU A 157 -10.16 -11.31 -17.73
C LEU A 157 -8.73 -10.98 -17.30
N GLU A 158 -7.75 -11.79 -17.68
CA GLU A 158 -6.33 -11.50 -17.42
C GLU A 158 -5.90 -10.21 -18.15
N LEU A 159 -6.38 -9.96 -19.38
CA LEU A 159 -6.13 -8.71 -20.11
C LEU A 159 -6.76 -7.51 -19.43
N PHE A 160 -8.02 -7.63 -19.02
CA PHE A 160 -8.75 -6.61 -18.28
C PHE A 160 -8.02 -6.23 -16.99
N ASN A 161 -7.55 -7.22 -16.23
CA ASN A 161 -6.80 -6.97 -14.99
C ASN A 161 -5.43 -6.33 -15.27
N GLN A 162 -4.75 -6.71 -16.34
CA GLN A 162 -3.44 -6.15 -16.70
C GLN A 162 -3.51 -4.65 -17.04
N LYS A 163 -4.65 -4.17 -17.55
CA LYS A 163 -4.91 -2.74 -17.78
C LYS A 163 -4.66 -1.90 -16.51
N PHE A 164 -4.97 -2.45 -15.34
CA PHE A 164 -4.90 -1.80 -14.03
C PHE A 164 -3.62 -2.10 -13.24
N GLY A 165 -2.53 -2.42 -13.95
CA GLY A 165 -1.21 -2.63 -13.33
C GLY A 165 -1.02 -3.98 -12.64
N ASN A 166 -1.99 -4.90 -12.71
CA ASN A 166 -1.78 -6.27 -12.23
C ASN A 166 -0.90 -7.05 -13.23
N THR A 167 0.16 -7.69 -12.73
CA THR A 167 1.01 -8.55 -13.56
C THR A 167 0.35 -9.91 -13.75
N SER A 168 0.06 -10.28 -15.01
CA SER A 168 -0.48 -11.60 -15.35
C SER A 168 0.64 -12.57 -15.72
N SER A 169 0.87 -13.62 -14.91
CA SER A 169 1.86 -14.65 -15.25
C SER A 169 1.51 -15.41 -16.54
N VAL A 170 0.22 -15.55 -16.85
CA VAL A 170 -0.28 -16.25 -18.04
C VAL A 170 -0.04 -15.43 -19.31
N ILE A 171 -0.34 -14.13 -19.30
CA ILE A 171 -0.08 -13.29 -20.47
C ILE A 171 1.42 -13.17 -20.72
N GLY A 172 2.23 -13.10 -19.65
CA GLY A 172 3.68 -13.13 -19.75
C GLY A 172 4.18 -14.37 -20.50
N SER A 173 3.78 -15.57 -20.03
CA SER A 173 4.21 -16.82 -20.65
C SER A 173 3.80 -16.94 -22.11
N ILE A 174 2.58 -16.53 -22.47
CA ILE A 174 2.08 -16.57 -23.87
C ILE A 174 2.84 -15.59 -24.77
N CYS A 175 3.08 -14.35 -24.31
CA CYS A 175 3.84 -13.36 -25.07
C CYS A 175 5.35 -13.72 -25.16
N GLY A 176 5.80 -14.85 -24.57
CA GLY A 176 7.21 -15.27 -24.56
C GLY A 176 8.09 -14.38 -23.69
N ALA A 177 7.46 -13.64 -22.78
CA ALA A 177 8.09 -12.68 -21.92
C ALA A 177 8.02 -13.14 -20.48
N THR A 178 9.07 -12.90 -19.72
CA THR A 178 8.94 -12.98 -18.26
C THR A 178 7.92 -11.93 -17.80
N PRO A 179 7.19 -12.12 -16.69
CA PRO A 179 6.24 -11.14 -16.16
C PRO A 179 6.81 -9.70 -16.09
N ALA A 180 8.13 -9.60 -15.96
CA ALA A 180 8.92 -8.37 -15.93
C ALA A 180 9.04 -7.60 -17.26
N ALA A 181 8.94 -8.23 -18.44
CA ALA A 181 9.08 -7.53 -19.73
C ALA A 181 7.72 -7.09 -20.34
N GLN A 182 6.63 -7.21 -19.59
CA GLN A 182 5.28 -6.91 -20.09
C GLN A 182 5.14 -5.48 -20.60
N THR A 183 5.75 -4.50 -19.91
CA THR A 183 5.64 -3.06 -20.24
C THR A 183 6.18 -2.64 -21.61
N ALA A 184 6.98 -3.48 -22.28
CA ALA A 184 7.59 -3.17 -23.58
C ALA A 184 7.31 -4.23 -24.68
N ASN A 185 6.39 -5.17 -24.45
CA ASN A 185 6.07 -6.18 -25.45
C ASN A 185 5.11 -5.66 -26.53
N SER A 186 5.10 -6.34 -27.69
CA SER A 186 4.12 -6.11 -28.76
C SER A 186 2.67 -6.21 -28.27
N CYS A 187 2.41 -7.06 -27.27
CA CYS A 187 1.12 -7.18 -26.58
C CYS A 187 0.72 -5.85 -25.90
N ASP A 188 1.61 -5.24 -25.12
CA ASP A 188 1.34 -3.99 -24.39
C ASP A 188 1.17 -2.79 -25.32
N ARG A 189 1.88 -2.74 -26.45
CA ARG A 189 1.69 -1.68 -27.46
C ARG A 189 0.27 -1.70 -27.99
N ILE A 190 -0.24 -2.87 -28.38
CA ILE A 190 -1.62 -3.01 -28.90
C ILE A 190 -2.66 -2.75 -27.80
N ILE A 191 -2.45 -3.21 -26.56
CA ILE A 191 -3.44 -3.09 -25.47
C ILE A 191 -3.46 -1.67 -24.85
N LYS A 192 -2.28 -1.03 -24.68
CA LYS A 192 -2.18 0.29 -24.07
C LYS A 192 -2.34 1.43 -25.07
N GLN A 193 -1.84 1.28 -26.30
CA GLN A 193 -1.94 2.31 -27.34
C GLN A 193 -3.25 2.24 -28.13
N ASP A 194 -4.19 1.34 -27.79
CA ASP A 194 -5.55 1.40 -28.32
C ASP A 194 -6.18 2.77 -28.02
N LYS A 195 -6.18 3.64 -29.03
CA LYS A 195 -6.70 5.02 -28.95
C LYS A 195 -8.22 5.06 -29.11
N THR A 196 -8.84 3.97 -29.56
CA THR A 196 -10.28 3.90 -29.72
C THR A 196 -10.91 3.44 -28.42
N SER A 197 -11.28 4.40 -27.58
CA SER A 197 -12.18 4.15 -26.46
C SER A 197 -13.63 4.41 -26.89
N ILE A 198 -14.52 3.48 -26.60
CA ILE A 198 -15.97 3.66 -26.79
C ILE A 198 -16.58 3.63 -25.40
N LEU A 199 -17.14 4.76 -24.96
CA LEU A 199 -17.71 4.92 -23.61
C LEU A 199 -16.72 4.56 -22.48
N GLY A 200 -15.43 4.82 -22.68
CA GLY A 200 -14.37 4.50 -21.71
C GLY A 200 -13.85 3.05 -21.76
N LEU A 201 -14.51 2.17 -22.52
CA LEU A 201 -14.07 0.79 -22.73
C LEU A 201 -13.14 0.66 -23.92
N LYS A 202 -12.12 -0.20 -23.79
CA LYS A 202 -11.18 -0.60 -24.83
C LYS A 202 -11.63 -1.87 -25.52
N PHE A 203 -11.01 -2.21 -26.66
CA PHE A 203 -11.33 -3.44 -27.39
C PHE A 203 -11.14 -4.72 -26.55
N SER A 204 -10.17 -4.73 -25.62
CA SER A 204 -9.97 -5.81 -24.64
C SER A 204 -11.17 -6.00 -23.70
N ASP A 205 -11.91 -4.94 -23.39
CA ASP A 205 -13.02 -4.98 -22.45
C ASP A 205 -14.26 -5.57 -23.15
N PHE A 206 -14.43 -5.24 -24.44
CA PHE A 206 -15.44 -5.86 -25.29
C PHE A 206 -15.21 -7.36 -25.51
N SER A 207 -13.95 -7.83 -25.54
CA SER A 207 -13.69 -9.27 -25.62
C SER A 207 -14.14 -10.00 -24.34
N LEU A 208 -13.94 -9.39 -23.17
CA LEU A 208 -14.44 -9.93 -21.90
C LEU A 208 -15.97 -10.00 -21.89
N ILE A 209 -16.64 -8.91 -22.26
CA ILE A 209 -18.10 -8.85 -22.37
C ILE A 209 -18.59 -9.97 -23.32
N TYR A 210 -17.97 -10.09 -24.49
CA TYR A 210 -18.32 -11.07 -25.51
C TYR A 210 -18.24 -12.52 -25.00
N PHE A 211 -17.09 -12.90 -24.41
CA PHE A 211 -16.89 -14.27 -23.97
C PHE A 211 -17.71 -14.64 -22.73
N ILE A 212 -17.98 -13.70 -21.81
CA ILE A 212 -18.91 -13.94 -20.69
C ILE A 212 -20.31 -14.20 -21.23
N GLY A 213 -20.76 -13.37 -22.18
CA GLY A 213 -22.07 -13.55 -22.82
C GLY A 213 -22.19 -14.91 -23.50
N LEU A 214 -21.18 -15.31 -24.28
CA LEU A 214 -21.18 -16.63 -24.93
C LEU A 214 -21.08 -17.80 -23.95
N ALA A 215 -20.29 -17.68 -22.88
CA ALA A 215 -20.20 -18.73 -21.86
C ALA A 215 -21.55 -18.96 -21.17
N ILE A 216 -22.28 -17.89 -20.85
CA ILE A 216 -23.60 -17.98 -20.23
C ILE A 216 -24.64 -18.53 -21.21
N LEU A 217 -24.68 -18.02 -22.45
CA LEU A 217 -25.60 -18.54 -23.48
C LEU A 217 -25.31 -20.00 -23.81
N GLY A 218 -24.04 -20.41 -23.77
CA GLY A 218 -23.57 -21.77 -24.00
C GLY A 218 -24.09 -22.81 -23.00
N LEU A 219 -24.37 -22.41 -21.76
CA LEU A 219 -24.99 -23.28 -20.74
C LEU A 219 -26.39 -23.77 -21.12
N PHE A 220 -27.06 -23.02 -22.00
CA PHE A 220 -28.44 -23.30 -22.43
C PHE A 220 -28.50 -23.87 -23.85
N LEU A 221 -27.39 -24.34 -24.41
CA LEU A 221 -27.43 -25.10 -25.66
C LEU A 221 -28.19 -26.43 -25.47
N PRO A 222 -28.98 -26.87 -26.48
CA PRO A 222 -29.16 -26.27 -27.81
C PRO A 222 -30.20 -25.15 -27.88
N ALA A 223 -30.92 -24.81 -26.80
CA ALA A 223 -32.03 -23.85 -26.84
C ALA A 223 -31.63 -22.43 -27.29
N THR A 224 -30.38 -22.03 -27.06
CA THR A 224 -29.80 -20.74 -27.47
C THR A 224 -29.03 -20.80 -28.79
N ALA A 225 -29.01 -21.95 -29.49
CA ALA A 225 -28.13 -22.21 -30.64
C ALA A 225 -28.26 -21.19 -31.77
N TYR A 226 -29.48 -20.73 -32.09
CA TYR A 226 -29.71 -19.69 -33.11
C TYR A 226 -29.04 -18.36 -32.75
N ILE A 227 -29.18 -17.95 -31.49
CA ILE A 227 -28.64 -16.68 -30.95
C ILE A 227 -27.11 -16.76 -30.91
N VAL A 228 -26.56 -17.85 -30.36
CA VAL A 228 -25.12 -18.10 -30.31
C VAL A 228 -24.51 -18.08 -31.71
N LYS A 229 -25.16 -18.74 -32.68
CA LYS A 229 -24.74 -18.73 -34.09
C LYS A 229 -24.72 -17.31 -34.66
N GLY A 230 -25.74 -16.49 -34.37
CA GLY A 230 -25.74 -15.07 -34.77
C GLY A 230 -24.51 -14.30 -34.25
N PHE A 231 -24.18 -14.44 -32.97
CA PHE A 231 -23.04 -13.76 -32.36
C PHE A 231 -21.69 -14.26 -32.89
N THR A 232 -21.54 -15.56 -33.14
CA THR A 232 -20.31 -16.09 -33.73
C THR A 232 -20.09 -15.58 -35.16
N PHE A 233 -21.15 -15.40 -35.96
CA PHE A 233 -21.02 -14.75 -37.28
C PHE A 233 -20.59 -13.28 -37.16
N VAL A 234 -21.12 -12.52 -36.19
CA VAL A 234 -20.69 -11.13 -35.95
C VAL A 234 -19.20 -11.06 -35.57
N SER A 235 -18.66 -12.09 -34.91
CA SER A 235 -17.24 -12.15 -34.55
C SER A 235 -16.28 -12.11 -35.74
N ILE A 236 -16.74 -12.43 -36.96
CA ILE A 236 -15.96 -12.29 -38.19
C ILE A 236 -15.47 -10.84 -38.36
N LEU A 237 -16.31 -9.86 -38.01
CA LEU A 237 -15.94 -8.44 -38.06
C LEU A 237 -14.83 -8.13 -37.05
N ALA A 238 -14.92 -8.68 -35.83
CA ALA A 238 -13.90 -8.51 -34.80
C ALA A 238 -12.57 -9.17 -35.17
N ILE A 239 -12.60 -10.36 -35.79
CA ILE A 239 -11.41 -11.04 -36.32
C ILE A 239 -10.75 -10.18 -37.41
N GLY A 240 -11.54 -9.72 -38.40
CA GLY A 240 -11.04 -8.89 -39.49
C GLY A 240 -10.44 -7.58 -38.99
N TYR A 241 -11.10 -6.91 -38.06
CA TYR A 241 -10.60 -5.68 -37.44
C TYR A 241 -9.29 -5.92 -36.67
N SER A 242 -9.23 -6.96 -35.83
CA SER A 242 -8.04 -7.28 -35.05
C SER A 242 -6.82 -7.62 -35.93
N LEU A 243 -7.04 -8.37 -37.02
CA LEU A 243 -5.98 -8.65 -38.01
C LEU A 243 -5.56 -7.40 -38.79
N TYR A 244 -6.51 -6.51 -39.14
CA TYR A 244 -6.21 -5.27 -39.82
C TYR A 244 -5.31 -4.35 -38.98
N ILE A 245 -5.65 -4.14 -37.71
CA ILE A 245 -4.83 -3.34 -36.79
C ILE A 245 -3.43 -3.92 -36.64
N GLN A 246 -3.31 -5.23 -36.42
CA GLN A 246 -2.01 -5.88 -36.22
C GLN A 246 -1.13 -5.85 -37.48
N ALA A 247 -1.70 -6.09 -38.66
CA ALA A 247 -0.94 -6.18 -39.90
C ALA A 247 -0.59 -4.80 -40.50
N PHE A 248 -1.52 -3.84 -40.48
CA PHE A 248 -1.39 -2.59 -41.22
C PHE A 248 -1.13 -1.36 -40.34
N VAL A 249 -1.71 -1.30 -39.14
CA VAL A 249 -1.57 -0.13 -38.24
C VAL A 249 -0.33 -0.29 -37.36
N GLU A 250 -0.30 -1.33 -36.55
CA GLU A 250 0.76 -1.58 -35.57
C GLU A 250 1.97 -2.33 -36.14
N LYS A 251 1.78 -2.99 -37.30
CA LYS A 251 2.80 -3.79 -38.02
C LYS A 251 3.50 -4.81 -37.12
N THR A 252 2.77 -5.30 -36.11
CA THR A 252 3.25 -6.27 -35.12
C THR A 252 2.11 -7.22 -34.76
N PHE A 253 2.43 -8.51 -34.65
CA PHE A 253 1.46 -9.53 -34.26
C PHE A 253 1.51 -9.77 -32.75
N CYS A 254 0.34 -9.69 -32.11
CA CYS A 254 0.19 -10.00 -30.69
C CYS A 254 -0.23 -11.46 -30.53
N ARG A 255 0.58 -12.25 -29.81
CA ARG A 255 0.30 -13.68 -29.58
C ARG A 255 -1.02 -13.91 -28.84
N VAL A 256 -1.36 -13.03 -27.89
CA VAL A 256 -2.63 -13.11 -27.16
C VAL A 256 -3.81 -12.79 -28.07
N CYS A 257 -3.71 -11.77 -28.92
CA CYS A 257 -4.77 -11.46 -29.88
C CYS A 257 -4.96 -12.60 -30.90
N LEU A 258 -3.87 -13.23 -31.36
CA LEU A 258 -3.93 -14.40 -32.24
C LEU A 258 -4.58 -15.60 -31.54
N LEU A 259 -4.34 -15.79 -30.24
CA LEU A 259 -5.01 -16.82 -29.44
C LEU A 259 -6.52 -16.55 -29.34
N ILE A 260 -6.93 -15.31 -29.07
CA ILE A 260 -8.35 -14.91 -29.07
C ILE A 260 -8.97 -15.16 -30.45
N ILE A 261 -8.29 -14.78 -31.54
CA ILE A 261 -8.75 -15.04 -32.90
C ILE A 261 -8.92 -16.54 -33.14
N SER A 262 -7.98 -17.37 -32.70
CA SER A 262 -8.06 -18.83 -32.83
C SER A 262 -9.29 -19.39 -32.11
N ILE A 263 -9.59 -18.90 -30.90
CA ILE A 263 -10.79 -19.27 -30.14
C ILE A 263 -12.07 -18.87 -30.90
N LEU A 264 -12.14 -17.63 -31.40
CA LEU A 264 -13.30 -17.13 -32.15
C LEU A 264 -13.52 -17.93 -33.44
N VAL A 265 -12.45 -18.26 -34.18
CA VAL A 265 -12.53 -19.10 -35.38
C VAL A 265 -13.03 -20.50 -35.03
N GLY A 266 -12.54 -21.12 -33.94
CA GLY A 266 -13.02 -22.41 -33.46
C GLY A 266 -14.52 -22.40 -33.14
N GLN A 267 -14.98 -21.37 -32.41
CA GLN A 267 -16.41 -21.18 -32.10
C GLN A 267 -17.26 -20.95 -33.36
N LEU A 268 -16.75 -20.17 -34.33
CA LEU A 268 -17.42 -19.96 -35.61
C LEU A 268 -17.58 -21.26 -36.39
N ILE A 269 -16.54 -22.09 -36.47
CA ILE A 269 -16.60 -23.39 -37.16
C ILE A 269 -17.62 -24.31 -36.46
N ILE A 270 -17.54 -24.45 -35.13
CA ILE A 270 -18.47 -25.32 -34.39
C ILE A 270 -19.91 -24.87 -34.60
N SER A 271 -20.21 -23.58 -34.41
CA SER A 271 -21.57 -23.05 -34.55
C SER A 271 -22.08 -23.06 -36.00
N ALA A 272 -21.23 -22.84 -37.00
CA ALA A 272 -21.64 -22.85 -38.40
C ALA A 272 -22.12 -24.24 -38.84
N PHE A 273 -21.34 -25.28 -38.52
CA PHE A 273 -21.55 -26.64 -39.04
C PHE A 273 -22.47 -27.50 -38.15
N PHE A 274 -22.47 -27.31 -36.83
CA PHE A 274 -23.10 -28.24 -35.90
C PHE A 274 -24.36 -27.70 -35.22
N PHE A 275 -24.54 -26.38 -35.14
CA PHE A 275 -25.79 -25.79 -34.62
C PHE A 275 -26.82 -25.69 -35.74
N GLN A 276 -27.46 -26.82 -36.05
CA GLN A 276 -28.47 -26.96 -37.10
C GLN A 276 -29.91 -26.86 -36.59
N ASN A 277 -30.14 -27.13 -35.29
CA ASN A 277 -31.44 -26.98 -34.66
C ASN A 277 -31.71 -25.51 -34.29
N LEU A 278 -32.28 -24.78 -35.23
CA LEU A 278 -32.55 -23.35 -35.12
C LEU A 278 -33.96 -23.10 -34.60
N SER A 279 -34.18 -23.31 -33.30
CA SER A 279 -35.38 -22.82 -32.64
C SER A 279 -35.20 -21.34 -32.27
N PHE A 280 -36.14 -20.49 -32.65
CA PHE A 280 -36.13 -19.06 -32.35
C PHE A 280 -37.28 -18.72 -31.40
N GLY A 281 -36.94 -18.26 -30.19
CA GLY A 281 -37.90 -17.81 -29.19
C GLY A 281 -37.70 -16.35 -28.83
N ILE A 282 -38.76 -15.54 -28.91
CA ILE A 282 -38.73 -14.12 -28.51
C ILE A 282 -38.35 -13.96 -27.03
N GLY A 283 -38.78 -14.87 -26.16
CA GLY A 283 -38.38 -14.86 -24.75
C GLY A 283 -36.87 -15.04 -24.57
N ALA A 284 -36.25 -15.95 -25.34
CA ALA A 284 -34.80 -16.16 -25.32
C ALA A 284 -34.04 -14.93 -25.85
N LEU A 285 -34.58 -14.24 -26.87
CA LEU A 285 -34.00 -13.00 -27.36
C LEU A 285 -34.07 -11.88 -26.31
N LEU A 286 -35.21 -11.68 -25.65
CA LEU A 286 -35.35 -10.68 -24.59
C LEU A 286 -34.41 -10.95 -23.41
N LEU A 287 -34.33 -12.20 -22.94
CA LEU A 287 -33.39 -12.60 -21.90
C LEU A 287 -31.94 -12.38 -22.33
N THR A 288 -31.61 -12.61 -23.60
CA THR A 288 -30.27 -12.35 -24.14
C THR A 288 -29.95 -10.85 -24.13
N VAL A 289 -30.88 -9.98 -24.53
CA VAL A 289 -30.68 -8.52 -24.48
C VAL A 289 -30.46 -8.06 -23.04
N ILE A 290 -31.25 -8.55 -22.09
CA ILE A 290 -31.08 -8.26 -20.66
C ILE A 290 -29.72 -8.74 -20.17
N LEU A 291 -29.31 -9.95 -20.55
CA LEU A 291 -28.01 -10.53 -20.20
C LEU A 291 -26.86 -9.63 -20.68
N TRP A 292 -26.87 -9.21 -21.95
CA TRP A 292 -25.84 -8.30 -22.48
C TRP A 292 -25.84 -6.95 -21.78
N ALA A 293 -27.00 -6.39 -21.49
CA ALA A 293 -27.11 -5.13 -20.75
C ALA A 293 -26.50 -5.24 -19.34
N VAL A 294 -26.75 -6.35 -18.64
CA VAL A 294 -26.19 -6.61 -17.30
C VAL A 294 -24.67 -6.78 -17.38
N ILE A 295 -24.16 -7.61 -18.30
CA ILE A 295 -22.70 -7.84 -18.43
C ILE A 295 -21.98 -6.55 -18.81
N PHE A 296 -22.52 -5.81 -19.80
CA PHE A 296 -21.96 -4.54 -20.24
C PHE A 296 -21.89 -3.54 -19.06
N SER A 297 -22.99 -3.40 -18.32
CA SER A 297 -23.05 -2.51 -17.16
C SER A 297 -22.07 -2.93 -16.06
N ALA A 298 -21.94 -4.24 -15.79
CA ALA A 298 -21.02 -4.76 -14.78
C ALA A 298 -19.55 -4.52 -15.14
N VAL A 299 -19.16 -4.74 -16.40
CA VAL A 299 -17.80 -4.48 -16.89
C VAL A 299 -17.51 -2.98 -16.91
N MET A 300 -18.43 -2.15 -17.37
CA MET A 300 -18.29 -0.69 -17.36
C MET A 300 -18.14 -0.12 -15.94
N TYR A 301 -18.97 -0.59 -14.99
CA TYR A 301 -18.86 -0.20 -13.59
C TYR A 301 -17.52 -0.63 -12.99
N SER A 302 -17.10 -1.88 -13.23
CA SER A 302 -15.81 -2.41 -12.76
C SER A 302 -14.64 -1.63 -13.34
N ASN A 303 -14.69 -1.30 -14.63
CA ASN A 303 -13.67 -0.49 -15.29
C ASN A 303 -13.53 0.88 -14.63
N THR A 304 -14.65 1.58 -14.46
CA THR A 304 -14.68 2.92 -13.84
C THR A 304 -14.16 2.87 -12.39
N LEU A 305 -14.59 1.88 -11.61
CA LEU A 305 -14.17 1.72 -10.22
C LEU A 305 -12.67 1.46 -10.10
N LEU A 306 -12.11 0.63 -10.98
CA LEU A 306 -10.68 0.33 -10.98
C LEU A 306 -9.83 1.50 -11.48
N GLU A 307 -10.31 2.26 -12.48
CA GLU A 307 -9.67 3.51 -12.92
C GLU A 307 -9.61 4.53 -11.78
N GLN A 308 -10.74 4.76 -11.09
CA GLN A 308 -10.80 5.66 -9.94
C GLN A 308 -9.89 5.21 -8.80
N LYS A 309 -9.82 3.90 -8.53
CA LYS A 309 -8.92 3.34 -7.52
C LYS A 309 -7.46 3.61 -7.88
N GLU A 310 -7.05 3.40 -9.12
CA GLU A 310 -5.68 3.64 -9.57
C GLU A 310 -5.32 5.13 -9.50
N GLU A 311 -6.22 6.01 -9.94
CA GLU A 311 -6.04 7.47 -9.83
C GLU A 311 -5.93 7.93 -8.39
N LEU A 312 -6.80 7.42 -7.50
CA LEU A 312 -6.77 7.73 -6.08
C LEU A 312 -5.47 7.26 -5.44
N GLN A 313 -5.00 6.05 -5.76
CA GLN A 313 -3.73 5.53 -5.25
C GLN A 313 -2.54 6.40 -5.68
N LYS A 314 -2.48 6.80 -6.96
CA LYS A 314 -1.43 7.70 -7.47
C LYS A 314 -1.49 9.08 -6.81
N SER A 315 -2.69 9.64 -6.67
CA SER A 315 -2.90 10.95 -6.05
C SER A 315 -2.52 10.91 -4.57
N ASN A 316 -2.92 9.86 -3.85
CA ASN A 316 -2.58 9.66 -2.45
C ASN A 316 -1.07 9.47 -2.24
N ALA A 317 -0.40 8.68 -3.08
CA ALA A 317 1.06 8.52 -3.01
C ALA A 317 1.78 9.86 -3.23
N LYS A 318 1.31 10.68 -4.18
CA LYS A 318 1.86 12.03 -4.41
C LYS A 318 1.59 12.97 -3.23
N ASN A 319 0.40 12.90 -2.63
CA ASN A 319 0.04 13.68 -1.45
C ASN A 319 0.92 13.30 -0.26
N LEU A 320 1.07 12.01 0.03
CA LEU A 320 1.94 11.52 1.08
C LEU A 320 3.40 11.91 0.87
N ARG A 321 3.89 11.86 -0.37
CA ARG A 321 5.23 12.33 -0.70
C ARG A 321 5.45 13.81 -0.34
N PHE A 322 4.44 14.63 -0.59
CA PHE A 322 4.45 16.04 -0.21
C PHE A 322 4.34 16.20 1.32
N LYS A 323 3.42 15.47 1.96
CA LYS A 323 3.17 15.51 3.40
C LYS A 323 4.42 15.09 4.17
N ARG A 324 5.06 13.98 3.81
CA ARG A 324 6.27 13.43 4.43
C ARG A 324 7.57 14.15 4.06
N ASN A 325 7.51 15.30 3.39
CA ASN A 325 8.72 16.04 3.07
C ASN A 325 9.20 16.82 4.30
N TYR A 326 10.33 16.41 4.87
CA TYR A 326 10.88 17.01 6.08
C TYR A 326 11.17 18.52 5.91
N GLU A 327 11.74 18.95 4.79
CA GLU A 327 12.03 20.39 4.56
C GLU A 327 10.76 21.25 4.56
N LEU A 328 9.67 20.75 3.99
CA LEU A 328 8.38 21.43 4.03
C LEU A 328 7.81 21.47 5.45
N PHE A 329 7.92 20.36 6.19
CA PHE A 329 7.52 20.29 7.58
C PHE A 329 8.33 21.27 8.45
N LYS A 330 9.66 21.24 8.35
CA LYS A 330 10.59 22.15 9.03
C LYS A 330 10.28 23.61 8.73
N SER A 331 10.09 23.96 7.46
CA SER A 331 9.69 25.33 7.08
C SER A 331 8.38 25.77 7.73
N GLN A 332 7.45 24.85 7.97
CA GLN A 332 6.18 25.14 8.65
C GLN A 332 6.32 25.16 10.17
N LEU A 333 7.18 24.32 10.73
CA LEU A 333 7.51 24.30 12.16
C LEU A 333 8.16 25.62 12.59
N LEU A 334 9.07 26.14 11.77
CA LEU A 334 9.81 27.38 12.00
C LEU A 334 9.02 28.66 11.61
N GLU A 335 7.77 28.53 11.13
CA GLU A 335 6.94 29.69 10.75
C GLU A 335 6.52 30.52 11.97
N LYS A 336 6.36 29.87 13.13
CA LYS A 336 6.07 30.52 14.41
C LYS A 336 7.36 30.75 15.20
N ASP A 337 7.38 31.85 15.96
CA ASP A 337 8.49 32.16 16.86
C ASP A 337 8.73 31.04 17.87
N LYS A 338 10.00 30.79 18.18
CA LYS A 338 10.40 29.82 19.19
C LYS A 338 9.90 30.27 20.57
N ILE A 339 9.27 29.34 21.27
CA ILE A 339 8.76 29.52 22.62
C ILE A 339 9.84 29.08 23.60
N GLU A 340 10.32 30.02 24.42
CA GLU A 340 11.25 29.75 25.51
C GLU A 340 10.47 29.64 26.82
N PHE A 341 10.23 28.42 27.28
CA PHE A 341 9.61 28.17 28.58
C PHE A 341 10.62 28.41 29.71
N GLN A 342 10.19 29.05 30.80
CA GLN A 342 11.07 29.25 31.95
C GLN A 342 11.10 27.99 32.82
N ASP A 343 9.94 27.33 33.00
CA ASP A 343 9.86 26.04 33.66
C ASP A 343 10.12 24.88 32.70
N THR A 344 11.30 24.28 32.79
CA THR A 344 11.70 23.09 32.02
C THR A 344 11.75 21.80 32.86
N GLU A 345 11.38 21.88 34.13
CA GLU A 345 11.62 20.79 35.09
C GLU A 345 10.32 20.13 35.53
N THR A 346 9.26 20.92 35.79
CA THR A 346 7.98 20.36 36.25
C THR A 346 7.40 19.41 35.21
N PHE A 347 7.05 18.20 35.65
CA PHE A 347 6.48 17.13 34.82
C PHE A 347 7.31 16.82 33.58
N SER A 348 8.63 16.98 33.69
CA SER A 348 9.59 16.56 32.68
C SER A 348 10.05 15.13 32.97
N VAL A 349 10.06 14.30 31.93
CA VAL A 349 10.45 12.89 31.94
C VAL A 349 11.38 12.59 30.75
N GLY A 350 12.22 11.56 30.87
CA GLY A 350 13.29 11.27 29.92
C GLY A 350 14.57 12.07 30.18
N LYS A 351 15.50 12.02 29.23
CA LYS A 351 16.80 12.69 29.39
C LYS A 351 16.72 14.20 29.24
N LYS A 352 17.33 14.93 30.17
CA LYS A 352 17.35 16.40 30.14
C LYS A 352 18.11 16.97 28.95
N ASP A 353 19.12 16.24 28.47
CA ASP A 353 19.96 16.56 27.31
C ASP A 353 19.51 15.84 26.03
N ALA A 354 18.28 15.31 26.01
CA ALA A 354 17.68 14.74 24.81
C ALA A 354 17.68 15.74 23.65
N ARG A 355 17.97 15.25 22.44
CA ARG A 355 18.01 16.07 21.22
C ARG A 355 16.61 16.56 20.84
N LEU A 356 15.60 15.70 21.02
CA LEU A 356 14.21 16.02 20.73
C LEU A 356 13.41 16.21 22.02
N ARG A 357 13.09 17.45 22.35
CA ARG A 357 12.29 17.84 23.51
C ARG A 357 10.86 18.11 23.08
N ILE A 358 9.94 17.28 23.55
CA ILE A 358 8.51 17.41 23.25
C ILE A 358 7.79 17.97 24.47
N SER A 359 7.09 19.08 24.32
CA SER A 359 6.15 19.57 25.34
C SER A 359 4.72 19.36 24.87
N ILE A 360 3.93 18.66 25.67
CA ILE A 360 2.49 18.52 25.43
C ILE A 360 1.71 19.46 26.34
N ILE A 361 1.14 20.50 25.75
CA ILE A 361 0.24 21.43 26.45
C ILE A 361 -1.13 20.79 26.49
N SER A 362 -1.64 20.56 27.69
CA SER A 362 -2.80 19.72 27.93
C SER A 362 -3.67 20.24 29.07
N ASN A 363 -4.81 19.58 29.27
CA ASN A 363 -5.63 19.73 30.46
C ASN A 363 -6.08 18.31 30.86
N PRO A 364 -5.96 17.89 32.13
CA PRO A 364 -6.34 16.54 32.54
C PRO A 364 -7.78 16.18 32.16
N TYR A 365 -8.73 17.12 32.14
CA TYR A 365 -10.15 16.85 31.79
C TYR A 365 -10.50 17.11 30.32
N CYS A 366 -9.52 17.43 29.46
CA CYS A 366 -9.75 17.60 28.03
C CYS A 366 -10.03 16.25 27.35
N GLY A 367 -11.17 16.15 26.65
CA GLY A 367 -11.62 14.92 25.98
C GLY A 367 -10.72 14.45 24.84
N PHE A 368 -10.01 15.37 24.17
CA PHE A 368 -9.18 15.10 23.00
C PHE A 368 -7.68 14.91 23.33
N CYS A 369 -7.30 15.03 24.60
CA CYS A 369 -5.91 15.07 25.01
C CYS A 369 -5.28 13.67 25.20
N LYS A 370 -6.13 12.63 25.29
CA LYS A 370 -5.70 11.23 25.45
C LYS A 370 -4.75 10.78 24.34
N ASP A 371 -5.12 11.01 23.08
CA ASP A 371 -4.33 10.55 21.94
C ASP A 371 -3.01 11.33 21.81
N GLY A 372 -2.99 12.60 22.21
CA GLY A 372 -1.77 13.39 22.27
C GLY A 372 -0.77 12.84 23.30
N HIS A 373 -1.23 12.52 24.51
CA HIS A 373 -0.38 11.92 25.55
C HIS A 373 0.13 10.55 25.13
N LYS A 374 -0.75 9.70 24.59
CA LYS A 374 -0.36 8.39 24.04
C LYS A 374 0.72 8.50 22.98
N LEU A 375 0.57 9.42 22.03
CA LEU A 375 1.56 9.65 20.98
C LEU A 375 2.90 10.06 21.60
N ALA A 376 2.92 11.09 22.44
CA ALA A 376 4.15 11.58 23.05
C ALA A 376 4.86 10.52 23.92
N GLU A 377 4.11 9.79 24.73
CA GLU A 377 4.63 8.69 25.54
C GLU A 377 5.15 7.52 24.68
N SER A 378 4.52 7.23 23.55
CA SER A 378 4.99 6.19 22.64
C SER A 378 6.32 6.57 21.99
N LEU A 379 6.52 7.85 21.67
CA LEU A 379 7.79 8.37 21.15
C LEU A 379 8.89 8.27 22.21
N LEU A 380 8.61 8.68 23.45
CA LEU A 380 9.53 8.52 24.57
C LEU A 380 9.94 7.06 24.79
N LYS A 381 8.97 6.13 24.76
CA LYS A 381 9.24 4.69 24.90
C LYS A 381 10.05 4.13 23.74
N LYS A 382 9.85 4.64 22.52
CA LYS A 382 10.56 4.19 21.31
C LYS A 382 11.98 4.75 21.21
N TYR A 383 12.21 5.97 21.69
CA TYR A 383 13.48 6.69 21.61
C TYR A 383 13.92 7.21 22.99
N PRO A 384 14.18 6.32 23.97
CA PRO A 384 14.40 6.71 25.37
C PRO A 384 15.67 7.55 25.60
N GLU A 385 16.63 7.47 24.68
CA GLU A 385 17.91 8.18 24.80
C GLU A 385 17.90 9.55 24.11
N ASP A 386 16.99 9.77 23.16
CA ASP A 386 16.99 10.92 22.25
C ASP A 386 15.76 11.82 22.41
N VAL A 387 14.70 11.33 23.06
CA VAL A 387 13.46 12.06 23.29
C VAL A 387 13.26 12.35 24.78
N SER A 388 12.82 13.56 25.09
CA SER A 388 12.24 13.88 26.40
C SER A 388 10.85 14.47 26.23
N LEU A 389 10.04 14.32 27.29
CA LEU A 389 8.65 14.75 27.29
C LEU A 389 8.38 15.62 28.52
N GLN A 390 7.82 16.80 28.31
CA GLN A 390 7.26 17.63 29.37
C GLN A 390 5.73 17.70 29.23
N MET A 391 5.01 17.33 30.29
CA MET A 391 3.55 17.41 30.33
C MET A 391 3.12 18.74 30.96
N ARG A 392 2.68 19.68 30.12
CA ARG A 392 2.33 21.03 30.56
C ARG A 392 0.83 21.17 30.75
N PHE A 393 0.33 20.95 31.97
CA PHE A 393 -1.10 21.06 32.25
C PHE A 393 -1.53 22.51 32.54
N ASN A 394 -2.48 23.01 31.74
CA ASN A 394 -3.15 24.28 32.00
C ASN A 394 -4.11 24.13 33.19
N TYR A 395 -3.66 24.61 34.34
CA TYR A 395 -4.32 24.56 35.64
C TYR A 395 -4.47 25.96 36.25
N THR A 396 -5.64 26.24 36.81
CA THR A 396 -5.93 27.49 37.52
C THR A 396 -6.75 27.16 38.77
N PRO A 397 -6.15 27.23 39.99
CA PRO A 397 -6.81 26.83 41.24
C PRO A 397 -8.19 27.46 41.44
N GLU A 398 -8.35 28.73 41.08
CA GLU A 398 -9.59 29.49 41.27
C GLU A 398 -10.73 29.03 40.35
N ARG A 399 -10.39 28.39 39.22
CA ARG A 399 -11.35 27.87 38.23
C ARG A 399 -11.56 26.36 38.33
N SER A 400 -10.78 25.70 39.18
CA SER A 400 -10.76 24.26 39.36
C SER A 400 -11.63 23.86 40.55
N ASN A 401 -12.33 22.72 40.43
CA ASN A 401 -13.08 22.15 41.54
C ASN A 401 -12.17 21.28 42.43
N GLU A 402 -12.69 20.83 43.58
CA GLU A 402 -11.92 20.02 44.53
C GLU A 402 -11.34 18.74 43.91
N LYS A 403 -12.08 18.08 43.01
CA LYS A 403 -11.61 16.86 42.33
C LYS A 403 -10.42 17.15 41.41
N TYR A 404 -10.48 18.23 40.65
CA TYR A 404 -9.40 18.66 39.79
C TYR A 404 -8.15 18.97 40.61
N ASN A 405 -8.32 19.73 41.70
CA ASN A 405 -7.21 20.08 42.60
C ASN A 405 -6.58 18.82 43.22
N ALA A 406 -7.41 17.86 43.64
CA ALA A 406 -6.95 16.58 44.19
C ALA A 406 -6.18 15.76 43.15
N LEU A 407 -6.70 15.65 41.92
CA LEU A 407 -6.03 14.94 40.83
C LEU A 407 -4.66 15.53 40.51
N ILE A 408 -4.58 16.86 40.35
CA ILE A 408 -3.32 17.53 40.09
C ILE A 408 -2.35 17.34 41.25
N SER A 409 -2.82 17.46 42.50
CA SER A 409 -2.02 17.17 43.69
C SER A 409 -1.50 15.73 43.73
N ASP A 410 -2.33 14.75 43.36
CA ASP A 410 -1.92 13.34 43.31
C ASP A 410 -0.87 13.09 42.22
N LEU A 411 -1.03 13.68 41.03
CA LEU A 411 -0.03 13.59 39.97
C LEU A 411 1.29 14.24 40.37
N THR A 412 1.24 15.41 41.04
CA THR A 412 2.44 16.08 41.56
C THR A 412 3.12 15.27 42.65
N TYR A 413 2.36 14.65 43.54
CA TYR A 413 2.92 13.79 44.59
C TYR A 413 3.67 12.61 43.96
N ILE A 414 3.05 11.94 42.99
CA ILE A 414 3.66 10.83 42.26
C ILE A 414 4.92 11.29 41.56
N TYR A 415 4.89 12.43 40.86
CA TYR A 415 6.06 12.98 40.19
C TYR A 415 7.24 13.25 41.14
N ASN A 416 6.96 13.84 42.30
CA ASN A 416 7.99 14.23 43.27
C ASN A 416 8.56 13.05 44.07
N ASN A 417 7.77 12.00 44.30
CA ASN A 417 8.09 10.96 45.28
C ASN A 417 8.24 9.54 44.68
N LYS A 418 7.88 9.33 43.41
CA LYS A 418 7.89 8.02 42.76
C LYS A 418 8.77 8.02 41.51
N THR A 419 8.91 6.85 40.89
CA THR A 419 9.68 6.72 39.66
C THR A 419 8.97 7.35 38.47
N GLU A 420 9.74 7.77 37.47
CA GLU A 420 9.21 8.28 36.19
C GLU A 420 8.20 7.32 35.55
N LYS A 421 8.49 6.02 35.59
CA LYS A 421 7.61 4.99 35.04
C LYS A 421 6.26 4.94 35.77
N GLU A 422 6.25 5.13 37.08
CA GLU A 422 5.02 5.19 37.88
C GLU A 422 4.23 6.47 37.60
N PHE A 423 4.91 7.59 37.40
CA PHE A 423 4.27 8.84 36.98
C PHE A 423 3.60 8.71 35.60
N LEU A 424 4.31 8.19 34.60
CA LEU A 424 3.76 7.93 33.27
C LEU A 424 2.55 6.99 33.34
N HIS A 425 2.63 5.92 34.14
CA HIS A 425 1.52 5.00 34.33
C HIS A 425 0.29 5.69 34.96
N ALA A 426 0.48 6.60 35.92
CA ALA A 426 -0.61 7.35 36.53
C ALA A 426 -1.30 8.29 35.53
N VAL A 427 -0.52 8.94 34.66
CA VAL A 427 -1.06 9.78 33.57
C VAL A 427 -1.85 8.93 32.56
N GLU A 428 -1.30 7.79 32.16
CA GLU A 428 -1.96 6.84 31.26
C GLU A 428 -3.29 6.31 31.87
N GLU A 429 -3.26 5.85 33.13
CA GLU A 429 -4.45 5.36 33.84
C GLU A 429 -5.53 6.44 33.93
N TRP A 430 -5.14 7.70 34.20
CA TRP A 430 -6.06 8.84 34.22
C TRP A 430 -6.74 9.05 32.86
N PHE A 431 -5.96 9.16 31.77
CA PHE A 431 -6.53 9.44 30.45
C PHE A 431 -7.31 8.26 29.88
N GLU A 432 -7.00 7.03 30.29
CA GLU A 432 -7.76 5.82 29.95
C GLU A 432 -9.09 5.75 30.67
N THR A 433 -9.10 5.98 31.99
CA THR A 433 -10.22 5.61 32.84
C THR A 433 -11.06 6.79 33.31
N ARG A 434 -10.48 7.98 33.38
CA ARG A 434 -11.10 9.19 33.94
C ARG A 434 -11.60 9.00 35.38
N ASP A 435 -10.93 8.16 36.15
CA ASP A 435 -11.29 7.85 37.55
C ASP A 435 -10.23 8.40 38.51
N GLU A 436 -10.58 9.46 39.25
CA GLU A 436 -9.66 10.09 40.20
C GLU A 436 -9.22 9.12 41.31
N ASN A 437 -10.08 8.17 41.71
CA ASN A 437 -9.76 7.24 42.80
C ASN A 437 -8.61 6.31 42.42
N LYS A 438 -8.51 5.94 41.14
CA LYS A 438 -7.43 5.09 40.66
C LYS A 438 -6.09 5.82 40.74
N VAL A 439 -6.06 7.09 40.34
CA VAL A 439 -4.86 7.94 40.47
C VAL A 439 -4.52 8.15 41.96
N ASN A 440 -5.52 8.35 42.81
CA ASN A 440 -5.30 8.48 44.25
C ASN A 440 -4.72 7.21 44.88
N ILE A 441 -5.19 6.02 44.49
CA ILE A 441 -4.58 4.75 44.93
C ILE A 441 -3.10 4.69 44.49
N LEU A 442 -2.79 5.14 43.27
CA LEU A 442 -1.43 5.24 42.77
C LEU A 442 -0.60 6.30 43.51
N SER A 443 -1.20 7.35 44.09
CA SER A 443 -0.49 8.31 44.95
C SER A 443 -0.31 7.82 46.39
N GLY A 444 -1.02 6.77 46.81
CA GLY A 444 -0.90 6.17 48.14
C GLY A 444 -2.23 6.02 48.91
N GLY A 445 -3.36 6.40 48.30
CA GLY A 445 -4.71 6.20 48.83
C GLY A 445 -5.10 7.19 49.94
N VAL A 446 -4.35 8.29 50.07
CA VAL A 446 -4.58 9.35 51.07
C VAL A 446 -4.65 10.69 50.34
N VAL A 447 -5.35 11.66 50.92
CA VAL A 447 -5.40 13.03 50.38
C VAL A 447 -4.00 13.62 50.37
N THR A 448 -3.52 13.96 49.17
CA THR A 448 -2.26 14.67 48.97
C THR A 448 -2.47 16.18 49.11
N SER A 449 -1.42 16.92 49.48
CA SER A 449 -1.44 18.38 49.60
C SER A 449 -0.09 18.94 49.15
N GLU A 450 0.16 18.81 47.85
CA GLU A 450 1.41 19.25 47.23
C GLU A 450 1.36 20.75 46.85
N ASN A 451 2.52 21.39 46.68
CA ASN A 451 2.60 22.77 46.19
C ASN A 451 2.41 22.79 44.65
N MET A 452 1.42 23.56 44.17
CA MET A 452 1.05 23.67 42.75
C MET A 452 1.51 24.95 42.07
N ASP A 453 2.30 25.79 42.74
CA ASP A 453 2.72 27.10 42.22
C ASP A 453 3.44 26.98 40.88
N SER A 454 4.25 25.93 40.69
CA SER A 454 4.92 25.66 39.41
C SER A 454 3.92 25.39 38.28
N LEU A 455 2.85 24.62 38.51
CA LEU A 455 1.79 24.39 37.53
C LEU A 455 0.99 25.65 37.21
N VAL A 456 0.76 26.51 38.22
CA VAL A 456 0.10 27.81 37.99
C VAL A 456 0.99 28.70 37.12
N GLN A 457 2.28 28.79 37.43
CA GLN A 457 3.24 29.57 36.66
C GLN A 457 3.39 29.03 35.23
N MET A 458 3.49 27.71 35.07
CA MET A 458 3.48 27.03 33.78
C MET A 458 2.24 27.36 32.94
N SER A 459 1.07 27.43 33.58
CA SER A 459 -0.19 27.78 32.89
C SER A 459 -0.19 29.24 32.41
N VAL A 460 0.39 30.15 33.19
CA VAL A 460 0.60 31.55 32.79
C VAL A 460 1.57 31.63 31.61
N GLU A 461 2.67 30.88 31.64
CA GLU A 461 3.62 30.79 30.50
C GLU A 461 2.93 30.30 29.23
N ASN A 462 2.16 29.20 29.32
CA ASN A 462 1.42 28.66 28.19
C ASN A 462 0.44 29.71 27.61
N SER A 463 -0.29 30.42 28.48
CA SER A 463 -1.22 31.47 28.06
C SER A 463 -0.50 32.65 27.39
N ASN A 464 0.65 33.07 27.92
CA ASN A 464 1.46 34.16 27.35
C ASN A 464 2.03 33.79 25.97
N ALA A 465 2.37 32.52 25.77
CA ALA A 465 2.79 31.97 24.49
C ALA A 465 1.62 31.68 23.51
N GLY A 466 0.38 32.01 23.88
CA GLY A 466 -0.80 31.80 23.04
C GLY A 466 -1.27 30.35 22.95
N LEU A 467 -0.79 29.45 23.81
CA LEU A 467 -1.09 28.01 23.82
C LEU A 467 -2.40 27.70 24.57
N ASN A 468 -3.48 28.30 24.08
CA ASN A 468 -4.78 28.32 24.77
C ASN A 468 -5.70 27.13 24.44
N PHE A 469 -5.39 26.37 23.39
CA PHE A 469 -6.15 25.20 22.96
C PHE A 469 -5.39 23.92 23.32
N THR A 470 -6.08 22.83 23.64
CA THR A 470 -5.43 21.57 24.03
C THR A 470 -6.01 20.39 23.24
N PRO A 471 -5.20 19.37 22.89
CA PRO A 471 -3.75 19.30 23.10
C PRO A 471 -2.96 20.09 22.05
N ILE A 472 -1.87 20.74 22.47
CA ILE A 472 -0.85 21.31 21.56
C ILE A 472 0.48 20.59 21.80
N LEU A 473 1.16 20.21 20.73
CA LEU A 473 2.53 19.72 20.78
C LEU A 473 3.49 20.86 20.46
N VAL A 474 4.59 20.95 21.19
CA VAL A 474 5.70 21.87 20.95
C VAL A 474 6.98 21.03 20.88
N ILE A 475 7.75 21.22 19.82
CA ILE A 475 8.95 20.47 19.47
C ILE A 475 10.15 21.41 19.55
N ASN A 476 11.07 21.17 20.48
CA ASN A 476 12.24 22.03 20.72
C ASN A 476 11.90 23.54 20.88
N GLY A 477 10.70 23.83 21.41
CA GLY A 477 10.19 25.20 21.56
C GLY A 477 9.35 25.71 20.39
N TYR A 478 9.26 25.00 19.27
CA TYR A 478 8.41 25.35 18.14
C TYR A 478 7.05 24.67 18.21
N GLN A 479 5.96 25.43 18.05
CA GLN A 479 4.62 24.85 18.03
C GLN A 479 4.43 23.95 16.80
N PHE A 480 3.97 22.71 17.02
CA PHE A 480 3.68 21.78 15.94
C PHE A 480 2.66 22.38 14.96
N PRO A 481 2.90 22.34 13.63
CA PRO A 481 2.09 23.09 12.68
C PRO A 481 0.68 22.50 12.52
N GLU A 482 -0.34 23.37 12.49
CA GLU A 482 -1.75 22.97 12.33
C GLU A 482 -2.08 22.35 10.96
N LYS A 483 -1.20 22.54 9.97
CA LYS A 483 -1.34 21.93 8.64
C LYS A 483 -1.02 20.43 8.64
N TYR A 484 -0.50 19.90 9.75
CA TYR A 484 -0.16 18.51 9.95
C TYR A 484 -1.04 17.90 11.05
N ASP A 485 -1.37 16.64 10.88
CA ASP A 485 -1.95 15.85 11.96
C ASP A 485 -0.84 15.53 12.97
N ARG A 486 -1.16 15.50 14.27
CA ARG A 486 -0.14 15.29 15.31
C ARG A 486 0.63 14.00 15.11
N GLU A 487 -0.08 12.96 14.64
CA GLU A 487 0.44 11.63 14.39
C GLU A 487 1.52 11.62 13.29
N ASP A 488 1.51 12.61 12.39
CA ASP A 488 2.51 12.77 11.33
C ASP A 488 3.90 13.04 11.86
N ILE A 489 4.05 13.47 13.13
CA ILE A 489 5.37 13.61 13.77
C ILE A 489 6.20 12.33 13.62
N SER A 490 5.54 11.17 13.61
CA SER A 490 6.17 9.85 13.47
C SER A 490 6.95 9.71 12.15
N PHE A 491 6.67 10.53 11.13
CA PHE A 491 7.41 10.56 9.87
C PHE A 491 8.70 11.35 9.94
N PHE A 492 8.92 12.13 11.00
CA PHE A 492 10.00 13.13 11.08
C PHE A 492 10.87 12.97 12.32
N VAL A 493 10.63 11.97 13.18
CA VAL A 493 11.32 11.86 14.48
C VAL A 493 12.82 11.68 14.28
N ASP A 494 13.22 10.84 13.32
CA ASP A 494 14.64 10.58 13.08
C ASP A 494 15.32 11.85 12.54
N GLU A 495 14.70 12.55 11.58
CA GLU A 495 15.22 13.84 11.08
C GLU A 495 15.26 14.92 12.18
N LEU A 496 14.24 15.00 13.03
CA LEU A 496 14.18 15.94 14.16
C LEU A 496 15.26 15.67 15.23
N ILE A 497 15.70 14.41 15.39
CA ILE A 497 16.78 14.04 16.31
C ILE A 497 18.16 14.39 15.72
N GLU A 498 18.30 14.37 14.39
CA GLU A 498 19.55 14.64 13.70
C GLU A 498 19.77 16.11 13.35
N ASP A 499 18.69 16.90 13.22
CA ASP A 499 18.74 18.29 12.78
C ASP A 499 19.21 19.25 13.90
N GLU A 500 20.48 19.66 13.83
CA GLU A 500 21.09 20.56 14.81
C GLU A 500 20.53 22.00 14.77
N GLU A 501 19.75 22.36 13.75
CA GLU A 501 19.18 23.72 13.61
C GLU A 501 17.87 23.92 14.40
N ILE A 502 17.28 22.85 14.95
CA ILE A 502 15.99 22.85 15.67
C ILE A 502 16.18 22.37 17.09
#